data_AF-A0A949GNI3-F1
#
_entry.id   AF-A0A949GNI3-F1
#
_cell.length_a   1.000
_cell.length_b   1.000
_cell.length_c   1.000
_cell.angle_alpha   90.00
_cell.angle_beta   90.00
_cell.angle_gamma   90.00
#
_symmetry.space_group_name_H-M   'P 1'
#
loop_
_entity.id
_entity.type
_entity.pdbx_description
1 polymer ?
#
loop_
_entity_poly.entity_id
_entity_poly.type
_entity_poly.pdbx_seq_one_letter_code
_entity_poly.pdbx_strand_id
1 'polypeptide(L)'
;YNDKVQVVGLDVEEPNKEAARPFIESHGVIWPSLFDPDGRTRKLIGMGVPVTWFIDASGKVIYKKVGAFKDAKEIESLAKKHFNLQ
;
A
#
# COMPACT_ATOMS: atom_id res chain seq x y z
N TYR A 1 -12.62 -1.56 10.72
CA TYR A 1 -11.24 -2.02 10.46
C TYR A 1 -10.18 -1.07 10.99
N ASN A 2 -10.47 0.23 11.13
CA ASN A 2 -9.47 1.28 11.35
C ASN A 2 -8.48 1.02 12.51
N ASP A 3 -8.90 0.34 13.59
CA ASP A 3 -7.99 0.07 14.71
C ASP A 3 -7.22 -1.26 14.59
N LYS A 4 -7.54 -2.08 13.58
CA LYS A 4 -6.96 -3.43 13.37
C LYS A 4 -5.99 -3.50 12.19
N VAL A 5 -6.13 -2.61 11.22
CA VAL A 5 -5.30 -2.58 10.00
C VAL A 5 -4.88 -1.14 9.72
N GLN A 6 -3.60 -0.96 9.45
CA GLN A 6 -3.03 0.31 9.00
C GLN A 6 -2.69 0.22 7.52
N VAL A 7 -2.80 1.35 6.83
CA VAL A 7 -2.37 1.50 5.44
C VAL A 7 -1.14 2.39 5.43
N VAL A 8 -0.15 2.03 4.63
CA VAL A 8 1.03 2.86 4.37
C VAL A 8 1.26 2.87 2.86
N GLY A 9 1.29 4.06 2.27
CA GLY A 9 1.72 4.25 0.89
C GLY A 9 3.24 4.25 0.82
N LEU A 10 3.80 3.66 -0.24
CA LEU A 10 5.22 3.72 -0.53
C LEU A 10 5.39 4.14 -1.99
N ASP A 11 5.82 5.37 -2.16
CA ASP A 11 6.13 5.96 -3.44
C ASP A 11 7.56 5.58 -3.86
N VAL A 12 7.68 5.04 -5.06
CA VAL A 12 8.91 4.45 -5.62
C VAL A 12 9.22 4.98 -7.02
N GLU A 13 8.44 5.93 -7.52
CA GLU A 13 8.54 6.43 -8.90
C GLU A 13 8.71 7.95 -8.97
N GLU A 14 8.29 8.70 -7.95
CA GLU A 14 8.40 10.16 -7.98
C GLU A 14 9.85 10.62 -7.84
N PRO A 15 10.20 11.79 -8.43
CA PRO A 15 11.55 12.33 -8.35
C PRO A 15 11.90 12.87 -6.95
N ASN A 16 10.90 13.21 -6.15
CA ASN A 16 11.05 13.69 -4.77
C ASN A 16 9.72 13.61 -4.01
N LYS A 17 9.79 13.70 -2.68
CA LYS A 17 8.63 13.67 -1.77
C LYS A 17 7.54 14.70 -2.09
N GLU A 18 7.91 15.90 -2.56
CA GLU A 18 6.94 16.98 -2.80
C GLU A 18 6.11 16.75 -4.07
N ALA A 19 6.60 15.94 -5.01
CA ALA A 19 5.89 15.64 -6.26
C ALA A 19 4.57 14.88 -6.02
N ALA A 20 4.53 14.00 -5.02
CA ALA A 20 3.31 13.27 -4.63
C ALA A 20 2.31 14.12 -3.84
N ARG A 21 2.72 15.27 -3.27
CA ARG A 21 1.91 16.05 -2.32
C ARG A 21 0.57 16.53 -2.93
N PRO A 22 0.52 17.10 -4.15
CA PRO A 22 -0.75 17.52 -4.75
C PRO A 22 -1.73 16.37 -4.96
N PHE A 23 -1.22 15.18 -5.30
CA PHE A 23 -2.06 13.98 -5.46
C PHE A 23 -2.65 13.55 -4.11
N ILE A 24 -1.83 13.46 -3.08
CA ILE A 24 -2.23 13.12 -1.70
C ILE A 24 -3.33 14.07 -1.21
N GLU A 25 -3.13 15.38 -1.35
CA GLU A 25 -4.07 16.40 -0.90
C GLU A 25 -5.39 16.37 -1.70
N SER A 26 -5.31 16.29 -3.03
CA SER A 26 -6.50 16.30 -3.89
C SER A 26 -7.37 15.05 -3.77
N HIS A 27 -6.79 13.90 -3.40
CA HIS A 27 -7.50 12.63 -3.25
C HIS A 27 -7.87 12.32 -1.79
N GLY A 28 -7.57 13.22 -0.84
CA GLY A 28 -7.89 13.03 0.57
C GLY A 28 -7.21 11.81 1.17
N VAL A 29 -5.96 11.54 0.79
CA VAL A 29 -5.17 10.43 1.34
C VAL A 29 -4.86 10.73 2.81
N ILE A 30 -5.48 9.97 3.72
CA ILE A 30 -5.36 10.15 5.17
C ILE A 30 -4.33 9.24 5.84
N TRP A 31 -3.74 8.31 5.08
CA TRP A 31 -2.74 7.39 5.59
C TRP A 31 -1.32 7.88 5.34
N PRO A 32 -0.31 7.44 6.13
CA PRO A 32 1.08 7.79 5.90
C PRO A 32 1.54 7.41 4.49
N SER A 33 2.21 8.34 3.81
CA SER A 33 2.89 8.10 2.53
C SER A 33 4.40 8.26 2.71
N LEU A 34 5.13 7.17 2.45
CA LEU A 34 6.58 7.13 2.48
C LEU A 34 7.14 7.33 1.08
N PHE A 35 8.35 7.87 1.00
CA PHE A 35 9.07 8.11 -0.26
C PHE A 35 10.35 7.28 -0.27
N ASP A 36 10.56 6.50 -1.34
CA ASP A 36 11.76 5.71 -1.59
C ASP A 36 12.67 6.41 -2.62
N PRO A 37 13.65 7.22 -2.18
CA PRO A 37 14.39 8.14 -3.04
C PRO A 37 15.29 7.45 -4.07
N ASP A 38 15.68 6.20 -3.84
CA ASP A 38 16.57 5.44 -4.72
C ASP A 38 15.90 4.18 -5.32
N GLY A 39 14.59 4.03 -5.10
CA GLY A 39 13.81 2.91 -5.61
C GLY A 39 14.27 1.54 -5.10
N ARG A 40 15.07 1.48 -4.02
CA ARG A 40 15.66 0.22 -3.53
C ARG A 40 14.59 -0.80 -3.14
N THR A 41 13.43 -0.33 -2.70
CA THR A 41 12.34 -1.19 -2.23
C THR A 41 11.67 -1.94 -3.37
N ARG A 42 11.77 -1.48 -4.63
CA ARG A 42 11.22 -2.19 -5.81
C ARG A 42 11.80 -3.59 -5.98
N LYS A 43 13.08 -3.78 -5.64
CA LYS A 43 13.74 -5.10 -5.67
C LYS A 43 13.15 -6.08 -4.66
N LEU A 44 12.56 -5.57 -3.58
CA LEU A 44 11.95 -6.37 -2.52
C LEU A 44 10.44 -6.54 -2.75
N ILE A 45 9.76 -5.45 -3.13
CA ILE A 45 8.30 -5.34 -3.11
C ILE A 45 7.69 -5.76 -4.45
N GLY A 46 8.35 -5.42 -5.56
CA GLY A 46 7.92 -5.75 -6.92
C GLY A 46 8.46 -4.77 -7.95
N MET A 47 8.75 -5.27 -9.16
CA MET A 47 9.34 -4.47 -10.25
C MET A 47 8.34 -3.53 -10.95
N GLY A 48 7.04 -3.78 -10.81
CA GLY A 48 5.96 -2.97 -11.40
C GLY A 48 5.02 -2.41 -10.34
N VAL A 49 4.36 -1.30 -10.65
CA VAL A 49 3.33 -0.67 -9.80
C VAL A 49 1.95 -0.76 -10.47
N PRO A 50 0.85 -0.82 -9.70
CA PRO A 50 0.82 -0.91 -8.24
C PRO A 50 1.04 -2.35 -7.74
N VAL A 51 1.66 -2.47 -6.57
CA VAL A 51 1.76 -3.72 -5.79
C VAL A 51 1.34 -3.44 -4.36
N THR A 52 0.50 -4.31 -3.80
CA THR A 52 -0.01 -4.20 -2.42
C THR A 52 0.32 -5.45 -1.65
N TRP A 53 0.97 -5.30 -0.49
CA TRP A 53 1.30 -6.39 0.42
C TRP A 53 0.43 -6.32 1.66
N PHE A 54 -0.05 -7.48 2.10
CA PHE A 54 -0.65 -7.62 3.42
C PHE A 54 0.38 -8.25 4.34
N ILE A 55 0.63 -7.59 5.46
CA ILE A 55 1.67 -7.95 6.41
C ILE A 55 1.01 -8.12 7.78
N ASP A 56 1.10 -9.31 8.36
CA ASP A 56 0.51 -9.56 9.68
C ASP A 56 1.29 -8.88 10.82
N ALA A 57 0.76 -8.97 12.05
CA ALA A 57 1.36 -8.36 13.23
C ALA A 57 2.75 -8.92 13.59
N SER A 58 3.15 -10.07 13.04
CA SER A 58 4.51 -10.63 13.21
C SER A 58 5.50 -10.13 12.15
N GLY A 59 5.05 -9.31 11.19
CA GLY A 59 5.85 -8.83 10.07
C GLY A 59 5.89 -9.79 8.89
N LYS A 60 5.09 -10.86 8.88
CA LYS A 60 5.05 -11.82 7.78
C LYS A 60 4.14 -11.33 6.67
N VAL A 61 4.62 -11.43 5.43
CA VAL A 61 3.78 -11.18 4.25
C VAL A 61 2.82 -12.36 4.05
N ILE A 62 1.54 -12.12 4.24
CA ILE A 62 0.48 -13.12 4.17
C ILE A 62 -0.28 -13.10 2.84
N TYR A 63 -0.17 -12.00 2.08
CA TYR A 63 -0.75 -11.88 0.74
C TYR A 63 -0.05 -10.78 -0.06
N LYS A 64 -0.03 -10.95 -1.39
CA LYS A 64 0.48 -9.96 -2.35
C LYS A 64 -0.49 -9.83 -3.52
N LYS A 65 -0.84 -8.60 -3.87
CA LYS A 65 -1.60 -8.25 -5.07
C LYS A 65 -0.70 -7.48 -6.03
N VAL A 66 -0.62 -7.94 -7.27
CA VAL A 66 -0.01 -7.21 -8.39
C VAL A 66 -1.11 -6.60 -9.24
N GLY A 67 -0.94 -5.35 -9.62
CA GLY A 67 -1.91 -4.58 -10.40
C GLY A 67 -3.05 -4.02 -9.55
N ALA A 68 -3.79 -3.07 -10.13
CA ALA A 68 -4.86 -2.36 -9.44
C ALA A 68 -5.94 -3.31 -8.88
N PHE A 69 -6.60 -2.86 -7.82
CA PHE A 69 -7.88 -3.42 -7.40
C PHE A 69 -8.98 -2.88 -8.32
N LYS A 70 -10.01 -3.69 -8.53
CA LYS A 70 -11.20 -3.33 -9.29
C LYS A 70 -12.00 -2.25 -8.57
N ASP A 71 -12.18 -2.41 -7.26
CA ASP A 71 -12.95 -1.52 -6.40
C ASP A 71 -12.59 -1.72 -4.92
N ALA A 72 -13.15 -0.88 -4.04
CA ALA A 72 -12.91 -0.96 -2.61
C ALA A 72 -13.40 -2.28 -1.99
N LYS A 73 -14.44 -2.92 -2.54
CA LYS A 73 -14.98 -4.18 -2.01
C LYS A 73 -14.00 -5.32 -2.21
N GLU A 74 -13.24 -5.32 -3.30
CA GLU A 74 -12.16 -6.30 -3.51
C GLU A 74 -11.12 -6.20 -2.39
N ILE A 75 -10.67 -4.99 -2.08
CA ILE A 75 -9.69 -4.74 -1.00
C ILE A 75 -10.23 -5.23 0.34
N GLU A 76 -11.45 -4.84 0.70
CA GLU A 76 -12.07 -5.24 1.96
C GLU A 76 -12.23 -6.77 2.06
N SER A 77 -12.69 -7.42 0.99
CA SER A 77 -12.90 -8.87 0.98
C SER A 77 -11.59 -9.64 1.14
N LEU A 78 -10.54 -9.20 0.46
CA LEU A 78 -9.21 -9.76 0.60
C LEU A 78 -8.66 -9.50 2.00
N ALA A 79 -8.83 -8.29 2.53
CA ALA A 79 -8.37 -7.95 3.87
C ALA A 79 -9.03 -8.84 4.92
N LYS A 80 -10.36 -9.00 4.90
CA LYS A 80 -11.07 -9.91 5.82
C LYS A 80 -10.56 -11.33 5.71
N LYS A 81 -10.41 -11.85 4.49
CA LYS A 81 -9.94 -13.21 4.22
C LYS A 81 -8.54 -13.46 4.77
N HIS A 82 -7.60 -12.55 4.49
CA HIS A 82 -6.18 -12.79 4.77
C HIS A 82 -5.78 -12.39 6.19
N PHE A 83 -6.35 -11.30 6.72
CA PHE A 83 -6.12 -10.89 8.12
C PHE A 83 -7.06 -11.57 9.12
N ASN A 84 -7.95 -12.47 8.68
CA ASN A 84 -8.97 -13.12 9.50
C ASN A 84 -9.83 -12.11 10.30
N LEU A 85 -10.24 -11.02 9.63
CA LEU A 85 -11.04 -9.97 10.26
C LEU A 85 -12.51 -10.36 10.20
N GLN A 86 -13.19 -10.22 11.34
CA GLN A 86 -14.65 -10.32 11.45
C GLN A 86 -15.33 -9.07 10.85
#